data_AF-A0AAD7JH21-F1
#
_entry.id   AF-A0AAD7JH21-F1
#
_cell.length_a   1.000
_cell.length_b   1.000
_cell.length_c   1.000
_cell.angle_alpha   90.00
_cell.angle_beta   90.00
_cell.angle_gamma   90.00
#
_symmetry.space_group_name_H-M   'P 1'
#
loop_
_entity.id
_entity.type
_entity.pdbx_description
1 polymer ?
#
loop_
_entity_poly.entity_id
_entity_poly.type
_entity_poly.pdbx_seq_one_letter_code
_entity_poly.pdbx_strand_id
1 'polypeptide(L)'
;MAPKNRRSKCQICSVNESKYTCSGCATLYCSVPCYKKHKEPDEDGDENPPPLRPLTSLKWPYVPEESAYPDPLKRDDPKPLQTYQYEAIATSPAIRQALATHPNLPSLLTSIDKLRGPDREYALQRALGVTAPEISSTNTGAELSEDVLALRTLAEAVEAAVRGDREGALGLDWGE
;
A
#
# COMPACT_ATOMS: atom_id res chain seq x y z
N MET A 1 -42.07 3.27 -45.41
CA MET A 1 -42.60 2.64 -44.18
C MET A 1 -41.46 2.55 -43.17
N ALA A 2 -41.48 3.36 -42.11
CA ALA A 2 -40.41 3.33 -41.09
C ALA A 2 -40.56 2.06 -40.22
N PRO A 3 -39.47 1.34 -39.90
CA PRO A 3 -39.54 0.15 -39.07
C PRO A 3 -39.99 0.52 -37.65
N LYS A 4 -41.06 -0.12 -37.17
CA LYS A 4 -41.55 0.02 -35.79
C LYS A 4 -40.51 -0.58 -34.86
N ASN A 5 -39.73 0.27 -34.19
CA ASN A 5 -38.72 -0.15 -33.21
C ASN A 5 -39.42 -0.90 -32.07
N ARG A 6 -39.10 -2.19 -31.90
CA ARG A 6 -39.65 -2.99 -30.80
C ARG A 6 -39.05 -2.48 -29.51
N ARG A 7 -39.90 -2.02 -28.58
CA ARG A 7 -39.45 -1.61 -27.25
C ARG A 7 -38.88 -2.85 -26.56
N SER A 8 -37.64 -2.78 -26.11
CA SER A 8 -37.01 -3.82 -25.29
C SER A 8 -37.69 -3.91 -23.92
N LYS A 9 -37.61 -5.07 -23.28
CA LYS A 9 -38.16 -5.27 -21.93
C LYS A 9 -37.38 -4.44 -20.91
N CYS A 10 -38.03 -4.10 -19.81
CA CYS A 10 -37.40 -3.42 -18.68
C CYS A 10 -36.21 -4.24 -18.14
N GLN A 11 -35.05 -3.60 -17.96
CA GLN A 11 -33.83 -4.25 -17.45
C GLN A 11 -33.86 -4.52 -15.94
N ILE A 12 -34.84 -3.96 -15.21
CA ILE A 12 -34.95 -4.10 -13.75
C ILE A 12 -35.93 -5.21 -13.35
N CYS A 13 -37.07 -5.34 -14.05
CA CYS A 13 -38.05 -6.37 -13.74
C CYS A 13 -38.19 -7.44 -14.81
N SER A 14 -37.72 -7.20 -16.04
CA SER A 14 -37.83 -8.11 -17.21
C SER A 14 -39.24 -8.60 -17.59
N VAL A 15 -40.28 -8.18 -16.86
CA VAL A 15 -41.69 -8.53 -17.11
C VAL A 15 -42.31 -7.60 -18.15
N ASN A 16 -42.23 -6.29 -17.94
CA ASN A 16 -42.95 -5.30 -18.73
C ASN A 16 -42.06 -4.63 -19.80
N GLU A 17 -42.67 -4.08 -20.85
CA GLU A 17 -41.95 -3.29 -21.85
C GLU A 17 -41.34 -2.02 -21.23
N SER A 18 -40.15 -1.64 -21.69
CA SER A 18 -39.51 -0.41 -21.22
C SER A 18 -40.27 0.82 -21.72
N LYS A 19 -40.49 1.77 -20.80
CA LYS A 19 -41.22 3.01 -21.05
C LYS A 19 -40.31 4.24 -20.99
N TYR A 20 -39.24 4.15 -20.21
CA TYR A 20 -38.33 5.25 -19.91
C TYR A 20 -36.87 4.77 -19.92
N THR A 21 -35.96 5.72 -20.10
CA THR A 21 -34.50 5.51 -20.07
C THR A 21 -33.89 6.44 -19.03
N CYS A 22 -32.99 5.93 -18.19
CA CYS A 22 -32.30 6.75 -17.19
C CYS A 22 -31.23 7.63 -17.87
N SER A 23 -31.16 8.92 -17.51
CA SER A 23 -30.17 9.86 -18.07
C SER A 23 -28.76 9.68 -17.51
N GLY A 24 -28.59 9.02 -16.36
CA GLY A 24 -27.28 8.80 -15.75
C GLY A 24 -26.56 7.54 -16.24
N CYS A 25 -27.30 6.44 -16.43
CA CYS A 25 -26.75 5.13 -16.74
C CYS A 25 -27.36 4.47 -18.00
N ALA A 26 -28.28 5.14 -18.70
CA ALA A 26 -29.00 4.63 -19.87
C ALA A 26 -29.83 3.34 -19.66
N THR A 27 -30.06 2.92 -18.40
CA THR A 27 -30.88 1.75 -18.06
C THR A 27 -32.34 1.94 -18.46
N LEU A 28 -32.92 0.91 -19.09
CA LEU A 28 -34.31 0.90 -19.57
C LEU A 28 -35.27 0.37 -18.51
N TYR A 29 -36.26 1.18 -18.15
CA TYR A 29 -37.20 0.86 -17.07
C TYR A 29 -38.67 1.08 -17.44
N CYS A 30 -39.58 0.35 -16.80
CA CYS A 30 -41.01 0.42 -17.11
C CYS A 30 -41.79 1.44 -16.25
N SER A 31 -41.32 1.73 -15.03
CA SER A 31 -42.08 2.51 -14.04
C SER A 31 -41.20 3.11 -12.93
N VAL A 32 -41.75 4.07 -12.16
CA VAL A 32 -41.10 4.71 -11.01
C VAL A 32 -40.57 3.74 -9.95
N PRO A 33 -41.26 2.64 -9.55
CA PRO A 33 -40.67 1.67 -8.63
C PRO A 33 -39.42 0.99 -9.20
N CYS A 34 -39.38 0.69 -10.51
CA CYS A 34 -38.15 0.22 -11.15
C CYS A 34 -37.06 1.31 -11.16
N TYR A 35 -37.44 2.58 -11.35
CA TYR A 35 -36.51 3.70 -11.24
C TYR A 35 -35.92 3.87 -9.82
N LYS A 36 -36.67 3.56 -8.76
CA LYS A 36 -36.11 3.60 -7.41
C LYS A 36 -35.11 2.46 -7.18
N LYS A 37 -35.49 1.24 -7.59
CA LYS A 37 -34.64 0.05 -7.47
C LYS A 37 -33.28 0.17 -8.14
N HIS A 38 -33.19 0.80 -9.33
CA HIS A 38 -31.88 0.97 -9.99
C HIS A 38 -31.07 2.19 -9.50
N LYS A 39 -31.68 3.09 -8.71
CA LYS A 39 -31.05 4.33 -8.22
C LYS A 39 -30.52 4.14 -6.80
N GLU A 40 -31.12 3.23 -6.04
CA GLU A 40 -30.48 2.67 -4.88
C GLU A 40 -29.22 1.95 -5.41
N PRO A 41 -28.03 2.38 -4.98
CA PRO A 41 -26.81 1.68 -5.37
C PRO A 41 -26.97 0.24 -4.91
N ASP A 42 -26.78 -0.71 -5.82
CA ASP A 42 -26.71 -2.11 -5.45
C ASP A 42 -25.65 -2.21 -4.34
N GLU A 43 -26.06 -2.64 -3.14
CA GLU A 43 -25.14 -3.09 -2.08
C GLU A 43 -24.51 -4.45 -2.45
N ASP A 44 -24.63 -4.85 -3.73
CA ASP A 44 -23.89 -5.95 -4.31
C ASP A 44 -22.44 -5.53 -4.46
N GLY A 45 -21.64 -5.99 -3.50
CA GLY A 45 -20.20 -5.85 -3.47
C GLY A 45 -19.57 -6.13 -4.82
N ASP A 46 -19.08 -5.07 -5.45
CA ASP A 46 -18.01 -5.19 -6.42
C ASP A 46 -16.82 -5.79 -5.64
N GLU A 47 -16.57 -7.09 -5.82
CA GLU A 47 -15.44 -7.82 -5.21
C GLU A 47 -14.07 -7.26 -5.64
N ASN A 48 -14.05 -6.22 -6.47
CA ASN A 48 -12.83 -5.51 -6.79
C ASN A 48 -12.39 -4.63 -5.61
N PRO A 49 -11.19 -4.87 -5.06
CA PRO A 49 -10.65 -3.98 -4.05
C PRO A 49 -10.63 -2.55 -4.59
N PRO A 50 -10.85 -1.53 -3.73
CA PRO A 50 -10.86 -0.15 -4.16
C PRO A 50 -9.58 0.17 -4.95
N PRO A 51 -9.68 0.94 -6.05
CA PRO A 51 -8.55 1.20 -6.91
C PRO A 51 -7.41 1.83 -6.11
N LEU A 52 -6.20 1.31 -6.30
CA LEU A 52 -5.02 1.82 -5.62
C LEU A 52 -4.77 3.29 -6.04
N ARG A 53 -4.23 4.07 -5.11
CA ARG A 53 -3.82 5.45 -5.40
C ARG A 53 -2.70 5.44 -6.45
N PRO A 54 -2.74 6.33 -7.45
CA PRO A 54 -1.70 6.39 -8.47
C PRO A 54 -0.37 6.85 -7.86
N LEU A 55 0.76 6.32 -8.36
CA LEU A 55 2.10 6.67 -7.89
C LEU A 55 2.42 8.16 -8.07
N THR A 56 1.81 8.81 -9.05
CA THR A 56 1.94 10.26 -9.31
C THR A 56 1.31 11.13 -8.23
N SER A 57 0.45 10.57 -7.38
CA SER A 57 -0.13 11.30 -6.24
C SER A 57 0.81 11.37 -5.03
N LEU A 58 1.90 10.59 -5.00
CA LEU A 58 2.84 10.61 -3.89
C LEU A 58 3.84 11.75 -4.02
N LYS A 59 4.23 12.33 -2.87
CA LYS A 59 5.31 13.31 -2.77
C LYS A 59 6.62 12.58 -2.57
N TRP A 60 7.29 12.22 -3.66
CA TRP A 60 8.58 11.55 -3.60
C TRP A 60 9.67 12.49 -3.05
N PRO A 61 10.58 11.99 -2.20
CA PRO A 61 11.74 12.75 -1.78
C PRO A 61 12.65 13.04 -2.98
N TYR A 62 13.32 14.18 -2.96
CA TYR A 62 14.37 14.47 -3.94
C TYR A 62 15.59 13.59 -3.65
N VAL A 63 15.99 12.79 -4.63
CA VAL A 63 17.23 12.01 -4.58
C VAL A 63 18.25 12.70 -5.47
N PRO A 64 19.37 13.20 -4.91
CA PRO A 64 20.45 13.79 -5.71
C PRO A 64 21.01 12.77 -6.71
N GLU A 65 21.39 13.24 -7.90
CA GLU A 65 22.13 12.42 -8.85
C GLU A 65 23.50 12.04 -8.25
N GLU A 66 23.91 10.79 -8.47
CA GLU A 66 25.20 10.31 -7.99
C GLU A 66 26.34 11.11 -8.62
N SER A 67 27.27 11.58 -7.78
CA SER A 67 28.43 12.30 -8.27
C SER A 67 29.29 11.37 -9.14
N ALA A 68 29.69 11.84 -10.33
CA ALA A 68 30.61 11.12 -11.21
C ALA A 68 31.98 10.81 -10.56
N TYR A 69 32.31 11.49 -9.45
CA TYR A 69 33.51 11.27 -8.66
C TYR A 69 33.11 10.98 -7.21
N PRO A 70 32.92 9.70 -6.83
CA PRO A 70 32.58 9.35 -5.46
C PRO A 70 33.74 9.69 -4.53
N ASP A 71 33.43 10.28 -3.38
CA ASP A 71 34.41 10.56 -2.33
C ASP A 71 34.88 9.23 -1.71
N PRO A 72 36.19 8.90 -1.77
CA PRO A 72 36.69 7.64 -1.24
C PRO A 72 36.47 7.49 0.27
N LEU A 73 36.29 8.58 1.01
CA LEU A 73 35.98 8.54 2.45
C LEU A 73 34.53 8.15 2.74
N LYS A 74 33.63 8.30 1.78
CA LYS A 74 32.20 7.99 1.92
C LYS A 74 31.83 6.61 1.39
N ARG A 75 32.82 5.77 1.09
CA ARG A 75 32.61 4.44 0.52
C ARG A 75 31.80 3.53 1.46
N ASP A 76 32.02 3.66 2.76
CA ASP A 76 31.40 2.81 3.78
C ASP A 76 30.15 3.46 4.41
N ASP A 77 29.79 4.69 4.01
CA ASP A 77 28.57 5.35 4.45
C ASP A 77 27.34 4.67 3.84
N PRO A 78 26.20 4.59 4.57
CA PRO A 78 24.96 4.08 3.99
C PRO A 78 24.53 4.97 2.82
N LYS A 79 24.42 4.41 1.62
CA LYS A 79 23.96 5.15 0.44
C LYS A 79 22.46 5.51 0.61
N PRO A 80 21.98 6.64 0.07
CA PRO A 80 20.57 6.97 0.08
C PRO A 80 19.79 6.04 -0.87
N LEU A 81 18.49 5.85 -0.58
CA LEU A 81 17.61 5.10 -1.49
C LEU A 81 17.45 5.82 -2.84
N GLN A 82 17.50 5.06 -3.93
CA GLN A 82 17.25 5.55 -5.29
C GLN A 82 15.76 5.54 -5.64
N THR A 83 15.36 6.31 -6.65
CA THR A 83 13.94 6.45 -7.08
C THR A 83 13.28 5.10 -7.39
N TYR A 84 13.98 4.20 -8.08
CA TYR A 84 13.42 2.88 -8.41
C TYR A 84 13.13 2.03 -7.15
N GLN A 85 13.93 2.19 -6.10
CA GLN A 85 13.76 1.47 -4.83
C GLN A 85 12.52 1.99 -4.09
N TYR A 86 12.33 3.31 -4.10
CA TYR A 86 11.11 3.94 -3.58
C TYR A 86 9.85 3.47 -4.32
N GLU A 87 9.92 3.35 -5.65
CA GLU A 87 8.82 2.80 -6.47
C GLU A 87 8.55 1.32 -6.15
N ALA A 88 9.59 0.51 -5.98
CA ALA A 88 9.46 -0.90 -5.59
C ALA A 88 8.79 -1.05 -4.22
N ILE A 89 9.17 -0.22 -3.25
CA ILE A 89 8.54 -0.17 -1.92
C ILE A 89 7.05 0.19 -2.04
N ALA A 90 6.69 1.21 -2.83
CA ALA A 90 5.29 1.63 -2.96
C ALA A 90 4.41 0.62 -3.71
N THR A 91 5.00 -0.14 -4.64
CA THR A 91 4.27 -1.12 -5.47
C THR A 91 4.24 -2.53 -4.87
N SER A 92 5.07 -2.81 -3.86
CA SER A 92 5.17 -4.13 -3.22
C SER A 92 3.85 -4.63 -2.60
N PRO A 93 3.34 -5.80 -3.00
CA PRO A 93 2.18 -6.42 -2.37
C PRO A 93 2.49 -6.94 -0.96
N ALA A 94 3.71 -7.42 -0.72
CA ALA A 94 4.13 -7.95 0.58
C ALA A 94 4.12 -6.86 1.66
N ILE A 95 4.60 -5.66 1.34
CA ILE A 95 4.55 -4.51 2.25
C ILE A 95 3.10 -4.13 2.59
N ARG A 96 2.21 -4.08 1.58
CA ARG A 96 0.79 -3.81 1.80
C ARG A 96 0.14 -4.87 2.70
N GLN A 97 0.47 -6.14 2.48
CA GLN A 97 -0.03 -7.25 3.30
C GLN A 97 0.49 -7.15 4.74
N ALA A 98 1.77 -6.84 4.95
CA ALA A 98 2.34 -6.67 6.29
C ALA A 98 1.64 -5.55 7.06
N LEU A 99 1.39 -4.39 6.41
CA LEU A 99 0.66 -3.27 7.01
C LEU A 99 -0.81 -3.59 7.28
N ALA A 100 -1.46 -4.41 6.44
CA ALA A 100 -2.84 -4.82 6.63
C ALA A 100 -3.00 -5.87 7.75
N THR A 101 -2.01 -6.76 7.89
CA THR A 101 -2.02 -7.83 8.89
C THR A 101 -1.80 -7.27 10.30
N HIS A 102 -1.02 -6.20 10.43
CA HIS A 102 -0.64 -5.62 11.71
C HIS A 102 -1.14 -4.17 11.86
N PRO A 103 -2.33 -3.94 12.44
CA PRO A 103 -2.94 -2.61 12.51
C PRO A 103 -2.17 -1.61 13.39
N ASN A 104 -1.33 -2.10 14.30
CA ASN A 104 -0.49 -1.26 15.17
C ASN A 104 0.72 -0.67 14.42
N LEU A 105 1.19 -1.33 13.34
CA LEU A 105 2.40 -0.91 12.62
C LEU A 105 2.32 0.53 12.09
N PRO A 106 1.24 0.98 11.40
CA PRO A 106 1.14 2.37 10.96
C PRO A 106 1.27 3.38 12.10
N SER A 107 0.68 3.08 13.27
CA SER A 107 0.75 3.96 14.45
C SER A 107 2.16 4.01 15.04
N LEU A 108 2.83 2.85 15.14
CA LEU A 108 4.20 2.73 15.59
C LEU A 108 5.16 3.48 14.67
N LEU A 109 5.08 3.25 13.35
CA LEU A 109 5.89 3.94 12.35
C LEU A 109 5.69 5.46 12.41
N THR A 110 4.44 5.92 12.56
CA THR A 110 4.13 7.34 12.72
C THR A 110 4.74 7.92 14.01
N SER A 111 4.76 7.15 15.10
CA SER A 111 5.37 7.59 16.37
C SER A 111 6.89 7.73 16.25
N ILE A 112 7.55 6.79 15.55
CA ILE A 112 8.99 6.81 15.29
C ILE A 112 9.34 7.95 14.32
N ASP A 113 8.52 8.18 13.30
CA ASP A 113 8.75 9.24 12.30
C ASP A 113 8.64 10.66 12.88
N LYS A 114 7.95 10.84 14.02
CA LYS A 114 7.93 12.12 14.74
C LYS A 114 9.23 12.42 15.50
N LEU A 115 10.07 11.41 15.74
CA LEU A 115 11.35 11.57 16.43
C LEU A 115 12.43 12.10 15.48
N ARG A 116 13.49 12.67 16.06
CA ARG A 116 14.63 13.23 15.31
C ARG A 116 15.95 12.83 15.97
N GLY A 117 17.01 12.79 15.17
CA GLY A 117 18.36 12.48 15.65
C GLY A 117 18.45 11.13 16.38
N PRO A 118 19.23 11.02 17.47
CA PRO A 118 19.55 9.74 18.12
C PRO A 118 18.33 9.07 18.74
N ASP A 119 17.33 9.84 19.20
CA ASP A 119 16.10 9.28 19.78
C ASP A 119 15.34 8.41 18.78
N ARG A 120 15.35 8.81 17.50
CA ARG A 120 14.75 8.04 16.42
C ARG A 120 15.48 6.71 16.21
N GLU A 121 16.81 6.74 16.24
CA GLU A 121 17.65 5.55 16.09
C GLU A 121 17.45 4.57 17.24
N TYR A 122 17.42 5.05 18.49
CA TYR A 122 17.13 4.22 19.66
C TYR A 122 15.71 3.64 19.63
N ALA A 123 14.72 4.42 19.19
CA ALA A 123 13.35 3.93 19.01
C ALA A 123 13.28 2.80 17.97
N LEU A 124 13.96 2.96 16.83
CA LEU A 124 14.07 1.92 15.81
C LEU A 124 14.77 0.66 16.34
N GLN A 125 15.89 0.81 17.04
CA GLN A 125 16.63 -0.32 17.60
C GLN A 125 15.78 -1.12 18.60
N ARG A 126 15.03 -0.43 19.47
CA ARG A 126 14.11 -1.07 20.41
C ARG A 126 12.96 -1.76 19.70
N ALA A 127 12.35 -1.10 18.72
CA ALA A 127 11.22 -1.64 17.98
C ALA A 127 11.61 -2.87 17.13
N LEU A 128 12.85 -2.92 16.63
CA LEU A 128 13.40 -4.09 15.93
C LEU A 128 13.97 -5.16 16.88
N GLY A 129 14.08 -4.86 18.17
CA GLY A 129 14.66 -5.75 19.18
C GLY A 129 16.15 -6.03 18.94
N VAL A 130 16.92 -5.05 18.46
CA VAL A 130 18.38 -5.14 18.24
C VAL A 130 19.19 -4.40 19.32
N THR A 131 18.53 -3.87 20.36
CA THR A 131 19.23 -3.26 21.50
C THR A 131 20.04 -4.29 22.28
N ALA A 132 21.30 -3.96 22.59
CA ALA A 132 22.19 -4.80 23.39
C ALA A 132 21.59 -5.08 24.79
N PRO A 133 21.74 -6.30 25.33
CA PRO A 133 21.14 -6.71 26.61
C PRO A 133 21.64 -5.89 27.82
N GLU A 134 22.79 -5.23 27.71
CA GLU A 134 23.40 -4.37 28.75
C GLU A 134 22.48 -3.20 29.18
N ILE A 135 21.54 -2.77 28.33
CA ILE A 135 20.62 -1.64 28.59
C ILE A 135 19.24 -2.12 29.06
N SER A 136 18.92 -3.40 28.89
CA SER A 136 17.62 -3.96 29.27
C SER A 136 17.67 -4.50 30.70
N SER A 137 17.39 -3.63 31.67
CA SER A 137 17.34 -3.98 33.10
C SER A 137 16.19 -4.93 33.48
N THR A 138 15.46 -5.49 32.52
CA THR A 138 14.43 -6.51 32.76
C THR A 138 14.74 -7.74 31.93
N ASN A 139 15.54 -8.62 32.54
CA ASN A 139 15.74 -10.00 32.13
C ASN A 139 14.43 -10.80 32.35
N THR A 140 13.44 -10.55 31.51
CA THR A 140 12.34 -11.49 31.28
C THR A 140 12.67 -12.19 29.98
N GLY A 141 12.92 -13.50 30.02
CA GLY A 141 13.06 -14.33 28.82
C GLY A 141 11.85 -14.08 27.93
N ALA A 142 12.06 -13.32 26.85
CA ALA A 142 10.96 -12.60 26.21
C ALA A 142 10.64 -13.26 24.88
N GLU A 143 9.46 -13.86 24.80
CA GLU A 143 8.70 -13.82 23.56
C GLU A 143 8.81 -12.39 23.02
N LEU A 144 9.36 -12.25 21.82
CA LEU A 144 9.43 -10.94 21.18
C LEU A 144 8.01 -10.41 21.09
N SER A 145 7.80 -9.17 21.52
CA SER A 145 6.49 -8.52 21.41
C SER A 145 5.96 -8.68 19.99
N GLU A 146 4.65 -8.89 19.86
CA GLU A 146 3.98 -9.00 18.57
C GLU A 146 4.37 -7.83 17.63
N ASP A 147 4.53 -6.63 18.19
CA ASP A 147 4.95 -5.44 17.46
C ASP A 147 6.40 -5.55 16.90
N VAL A 148 7.30 -6.23 17.63
CA VAL A 148 8.70 -6.45 17.19
C VAL A 148 8.72 -7.44 16.03
N LEU A 149 7.95 -8.52 16.13
CA LEU A 149 7.81 -9.50 15.04
C LEU A 149 7.17 -8.84 13.81
N ALA A 150 6.08 -8.08 14.01
CA ALA A 150 5.43 -7.33 12.96
C ALA A 150 6.40 -6.38 12.26
N LEU A 151 7.22 -5.63 13.01
CA LEU A 151 8.16 -4.69 12.42
C LEU A 151 9.29 -5.41 11.67
N ARG A 152 9.75 -6.58 12.15
CA ARG A 152 10.72 -7.42 11.44
C ARG A 152 10.16 -7.95 10.12
N THR A 153 8.93 -8.46 10.12
CA THR A 153 8.30 -8.92 8.87
C THR A 153 8.16 -7.79 7.85
N LEU A 154 7.84 -6.58 8.30
CA LEU A 154 7.80 -5.40 7.44
C LEU A 154 9.21 -5.06 6.92
N ALA A 155 10.24 -5.11 7.77
CA ALA A 155 11.61 -4.83 7.39
C ALA A 155 12.12 -5.82 6.33
N GLU A 156 11.84 -7.11 6.51
CA GLU A 156 12.15 -8.17 5.54
C GLU A 156 11.42 -7.94 4.21
N ALA A 157 10.14 -7.55 4.24
CA ALA A 157 9.38 -7.24 3.03
C ALA A 157 9.93 -6.00 2.30
N VAL A 158 10.41 -5.00 3.03
CA VAL A 158 11.09 -3.81 2.46
C VAL A 158 12.42 -4.22 1.84
N GLU A 159 13.22 -5.02 2.54
CA GLU A 159 14.50 -5.52 2.05
C GLU A 159 14.32 -6.33 0.77
N ALA A 160 13.35 -7.25 0.73
CA ALA A 160 13.02 -8.02 -0.47
C ALA A 160 12.57 -7.13 -1.63
N ALA A 161 11.74 -6.10 -1.36
CA ALA A 161 11.29 -5.17 -2.39
C ALA A 161 12.45 -4.35 -2.98
N VAL A 162 13.40 -3.93 -2.15
CA VAL A 162 14.56 -3.14 -2.60
C VAL A 162 15.61 -4.00 -3.29
N ARG A 163 15.81 -5.25 -2.84
CA ARG A 163 16.78 -6.19 -3.42
C ARG A 163 16.32 -6.81 -4.75
N GLY A 164 15.01 -7.02 -4.92
CA GLY A 164 14.47 -7.75 -6.07
C GLY A 164 14.87 -9.24 -6.10
N ASP A 165 14.98 -9.84 -7.29
CA ASP A 165 15.17 -11.29 -7.51
C ASP A 165 16.58 -11.85 -7.18
N ARG A 166 17.44 -11.09 -6.49
CA ARG A 166 18.83 -11.47 -6.23
C ARG A 166 19.00 -12.11 -4.86
N GLU A 167 18.50 -13.33 -4.69
CA GLU A 167 18.46 -14.07 -3.41
C GLU A 167 19.85 -14.37 -2.79
N GLY A 168 20.94 -14.28 -3.56
CA GLY A 168 22.30 -14.65 -3.12
C GLY A 168 23.17 -13.54 -2.52
N ALA A 169 22.73 -12.28 -2.56
CA ALA A 169 23.49 -11.14 -2.05
C ALA A 169 23.01 -10.76 -0.63
N LEU A 170 23.87 -10.91 0.37
CA LEU A 170 23.61 -10.39 1.72
C LEU A 170 23.74 -8.86 1.72
N GLY A 171 22.68 -8.16 2.12
CA GLY A 171 22.64 -6.69 2.18
C GLY A 171 21.83 -6.02 1.07
N LEU A 172 21.59 -4.71 1.21
CA LEU A 172 20.95 -3.89 0.18
C LEU A 172 21.99 -3.62 -0.93
N ASP A 173 21.59 -3.85 -2.18
CA ASP A 173 22.45 -3.52 -3.34
C ASP A 173 22.42 -2.01 -3.55
N TRP A 174 23.48 -1.35 -3.12
CA TRP A 174 23.68 0.08 -3.29
C TRP A 174 24.29 0.43 -4.65
N GLY A 175 24.40 -0.52 -5.59
CA GLY A 175 25.15 -0.37 -6.83
C GLY A 175 26.67 -0.26 -6.58
N GLU A 176 27.48 -0.41 -7.63
CA GLU A 176 28.91 -0.01 -7.58
C GLU A 176 29.01 1.52 -7.49
#